data_AF-A0A321M2V0-F1
#
_entry.id   AF-A0A321M2V0-F1
#
_cell.length_a   1.000
_cell.length_b   1.000
_cell.length_c   1.000
_cell.angle_alpha   90.00
_cell.angle_beta   90.00
_cell.angle_gamma   90.00
#
_symmetry.space_group_name_H-M   'P 1'
#
loop_
_entity.id
_entity.type
_entity.pdbx_description
1 polymer ?
#
loop_
_entity_poly.entity_id
_entity_poly.type
_entity_poly.pdbx_seq_one_letter_code
_entity_poly.pdbx_strand_id
1 'polypeptide(L)'
;MAAQFLLQARSALKLERANGRPDLDALFGYKRTQGPNTALAGLQLNLPLFNRNQGATGAAQANVQAGEQDAESTQLLLRSELEIARREYETQRRQVESSFRPLREQAPQISNISRAAYREGRNISASPH
;
A
#
# COMPACT_ATOMS: atom_id res chain seq x y z
N MET A 1 -2.39 7.07 1.83
CA MET A 1 -3.79 7.24 2.28
C MET A 1 -4.24 6.09 3.20
N ALA A 2 -4.07 4.81 2.83
CA ALA A 2 -4.42 3.66 3.68
C ALA A 2 -3.84 3.71 5.12
N ALA A 3 -2.57 4.09 5.27
CA ALA A 3 -1.94 4.23 6.59
C ALA A 3 -2.59 5.32 7.48
N GLN A 4 -3.00 6.45 6.88
CA GLN A 4 -3.71 7.51 7.60
C GLN A 4 -5.11 7.06 8.01
N PHE A 5 -5.82 6.35 7.13
CA PHE A 5 -7.12 5.77 7.44
C PHE A 5 -7.05 4.78 8.61
N LEU A 6 -6.08 3.86 8.59
CA LEU A 6 -5.85 2.92 9.69
C LEU A 6 -5.56 3.63 11.02
N LEU A 7 -4.72 4.67 11.00
CA LEU A 7 -4.39 5.46 12.19
C LEU A 7 -5.66 6.12 12.77
N GLN A 8 -6.46 6.74 11.91
CA GLN A 8 -7.73 7.36 12.29
C GLN A 8 -8.70 6.33 12.88
N ALA A 9 -8.88 5.18 12.22
CA ALA A 9 -9.74 4.10 12.72
C ALA A 9 -9.29 3.59 14.10
N ARG A 10 -7.97 3.42 14.32
CA ARG A 10 -7.43 3.02 15.63
C ARG A 10 -7.67 4.09 16.70
N SER A 11 -7.53 5.37 16.34
CA SER A 11 -7.79 6.47 17.27
C SER A 11 -9.26 6.54 17.68
N ALA A 12 -10.18 6.35 16.71
CA ALA A 12 -11.62 6.28 16.97
C ALA A 12 -11.97 5.11 17.89
N LEU A 13 -11.42 3.91 17.64
CA LEU A 13 -11.62 2.76 18.53
C LEU A 13 -11.13 3.02 19.96
N LYS A 14 -10.02 3.74 20.12
CA LYS A 14 -9.50 4.11 21.45
C LYS A 14 -10.44 5.07 22.18
N LEU A 15 -11.02 6.04 21.46
CA LEU A 15 -12.00 6.98 22.00
C LEU A 15 -13.27 6.24 22.43
N GLU A 16 -13.83 5.38 21.57
CA GLU A 16 -15.04 4.62 21.92
C GLU A 16 -14.80 3.72 23.14
N ARG A 17 -13.65 3.06 23.23
CA ARG A 17 -13.31 2.28 24.44
C ARG A 17 -13.17 3.13 25.70
N ALA A 18 -12.71 4.38 25.58
CA ALA A 18 -12.62 5.30 26.72
C ALA A 18 -14.01 5.76 27.18
N ASN A 19 -14.90 6.08 26.24
CA ASN A 19 -16.29 6.44 26.51
C ASN A 19 -17.11 5.32 27.17
N GLY A 20 -16.62 4.07 27.12
CA GLY A 20 -17.26 2.93 27.79
C GLY A 20 -16.91 2.82 29.27
N ARG A 21 -15.99 3.65 29.77
CA ARG A 21 -15.59 3.65 31.19
C ARG A 21 -16.45 4.66 31.98
N PRO A 22 -16.82 4.34 33.23
CA PRO A 22 -17.51 5.28 34.09
C PRO A 22 -16.60 6.46 34.45
N ASP A 23 -17.13 7.67 34.31
CA ASP A 23 -16.46 8.90 34.74
C ASP A 23 -16.75 9.20 36.23
N LEU A 24 -15.78 9.82 36.88
CA LEU A 24 -15.81 10.17 38.31
C LEU A 24 -15.75 11.69 38.44
N ASP A 25 -16.87 12.27 38.83
CA ASP A 25 -17.05 13.72 38.95
C ASP A 25 -16.98 14.15 40.42
N ALA A 26 -16.43 15.33 40.69
CA ALA A 26 -16.40 15.92 42.03
C ALA A 26 -17.09 17.29 42.03
N LEU A 27 -18.02 17.49 42.95
CA LEU A 27 -18.74 18.75 43.14
C LEU A 27 -18.31 19.41 44.45
N PHE A 28 -18.00 20.71 44.38
CA PHE A 28 -17.74 21.56 45.55
C PHE A 28 -18.60 22.81 45.46
N GLY A 29 -19.30 23.14 46.54
CA GLY A 29 -20.19 24.29 46.60
C GLY A 29 -20.19 24.95 47.97
N TYR A 30 -20.35 26.26 48.00
CA TYR A 30 -20.43 27.04 49.24
C TYR A 30 -21.70 27.88 49.21
N LYS A 31 -22.60 27.67 50.18
CA LYS A 31 -23.86 28.42 50.25
C LYS A 31 -23.84 29.35 51.47
N ARG A 32 -23.88 30.66 51.21
CA ARG A 32 -24.12 31.70 52.22
C ARG A 32 -25.62 31.95 52.30
N THR A 33 -26.22 31.58 53.41
CA THR A 33 -27.62 31.92 53.74
C THR A 33 -27.59 32.89 54.94
N GLN A 34 -28.68 33.57 55.28
CA GLN A 34 -28.76 34.41 56.51
C GLN A 34 -28.79 33.55 57.80
N GLY A 35 -27.88 32.58 57.90
CA GLY A 35 -27.70 31.54 58.91
C GLY A 35 -26.31 30.88 58.75
N PRO A 36 -26.00 29.76 59.44
CA PRO A 36 -24.65 29.17 59.41
C PRO A 36 -24.18 28.84 57.98
N ASN A 37 -22.91 29.15 57.70
CA ASN A 37 -22.31 28.89 56.40
C ASN A 37 -22.11 27.39 56.20
N THR A 38 -22.64 26.83 55.11
CA THR A 38 -22.49 25.40 54.80
C THR A 38 -21.65 25.24 53.56
N ALA A 39 -20.52 24.53 53.71
CA ALA A 39 -19.74 24.00 52.60
C ALA A 39 -20.28 22.60 52.24
N LEU A 40 -20.43 22.34 50.94
CA LEU A 40 -20.87 21.07 50.38
C LEU A 40 -19.75 20.52 49.50
N ALA A 41 -19.36 19.27 49.73
CA ALA A 41 -18.48 18.52 48.85
C ALA A 41 -19.13 17.16 48.58
N GLY A 42 -19.15 16.73 47.31
CA GLY A 42 -19.72 15.46 46.90
C GLY A 42 -18.91 14.81 45.77
N LEU A 43 -18.88 13.49 45.74
CA LEU A 43 -18.31 12.70 44.64
C LEU A 43 -19.47 12.00 43.92
N GLN A 44 -19.50 12.07 42.60
CA GLN A 44 -20.50 11.45 41.75
C GLN A 44 -19.82 10.43 40.83
N LEU A 45 -20.31 9.19 40.86
CA LEU A 45 -19.88 8.10 40.00
C LEU A 45 -21.02 7.76 39.04
N ASN A 46 -20.85 8.06 37.76
CA ASN A 46 -21.84 7.71 36.74
C ASN A 46 -21.60 6.26 36.31
N LEU A 47 -22.26 5.30 36.95
CA LEU A 47 -22.21 3.88 36.58
C LEU A 47 -23.16 3.60 35.39
N PRO A 48 -22.64 3.28 34.19
CA PRO A 48 -23.50 2.95 33.06
C PRO A 48 -24.17 1.59 33.28
N LEU A 49 -25.45 1.60 33.67
CA LEU A 49 -26.25 0.39 33.93
C LEU A 49 -26.53 -0.45 32.67
N PHE A 50 -26.43 0.17 31.49
CA PHE A 50 -26.56 -0.49 30.20
C PHE A 50 -25.38 -0.08 29.33
N ASN A 51 -24.51 -1.04 28.98
CA ASN A 51 -23.34 -0.82 28.14
C ASN A 51 -23.75 -0.58 26.67
N ARG A 52 -24.38 0.56 26.39
CA ARG A 52 -24.84 0.99 25.06
C ARG A 52 -23.69 1.21 24.07
N ASN A 53 -22.46 1.33 24.58
CA ASN A 53 -21.27 1.60 23.79
C ASN A 53 -20.68 0.36 23.08
N GLN A 54 -21.21 -0.84 23.36
CA GLN A 54 -20.76 -2.06 22.66
C GLN A 54 -20.96 -1.98 21.14
N GLY A 55 -22.04 -1.34 20.67
CA GLY A 55 -22.30 -1.15 19.25
C GLY A 55 -21.28 -0.23 18.58
N ALA A 56 -21.00 0.94 19.18
CA ALA A 56 -20.03 1.88 18.64
C ALA A 56 -18.60 1.33 18.70
N THR A 57 -18.24 0.61 19.77
CA THR A 57 -16.96 -0.10 19.85
C THR A 57 -16.83 -1.17 18.76
N GLY A 58 -17.89 -1.96 18.53
CA GLY A 58 -17.92 -2.97 17.47
C GLY A 58 -17.78 -2.37 16.07
N ALA A 59 -18.48 -1.27 15.79
CA ALA A 59 -18.36 -0.55 14.52
C ALA A 59 -16.94 0.02 14.32
N ALA A 60 -16.36 0.61 15.37
CA ALA A 60 -14.98 1.11 15.31
C ALA A 60 -13.96 -0.03 15.11
N GLN A 61 -14.19 -1.21 15.67
CA GLN A 61 -13.39 -2.42 15.43
C GLN A 61 -13.46 -2.88 13.98
N ALA A 62 -14.67 -2.92 13.40
CA ALA A 62 -14.85 -3.28 11.99
C ALA A 62 -14.10 -2.31 11.07
N ASN A 63 -14.12 -1.01 11.37
CA ASN A 63 -13.37 0.00 10.60
C ASN A 63 -11.86 -0.21 10.66
N VAL A 64 -11.32 -0.57 11.84
CA VAL A 64 -9.90 -0.92 11.97
C VAL A 64 -9.57 -2.13 11.10
N GLN A 65 -10.40 -3.18 11.15
CA GLN A 65 -10.19 -4.40 10.39
C GLN A 65 -10.26 -4.14 8.87
N ALA A 66 -11.19 -3.31 8.42
CA ALA A 66 -11.26 -2.89 7.02
C ALA A 66 -10.00 -2.13 6.58
N GLY A 67 -9.48 -1.23 7.43
CA GLY A 67 -8.24 -0.51 7.16
C GLY A 67 -7.00 -1.40 7.12
N GLU A 68 -6.96 -2.45 7.95
CA GLU A 68 -5.88 -3.46 7.92
C GLU A 68 -5.92 -4.25 6.60
N GLN A 69 -7.09 -4.71 6.19
CA GLN A 69 -7.28 -5.45 4.94
C GLN A 69 -6.93 -4.62 3.70
N ASP A 70 -7.30 -3.34 3.68
CA ASP A 70 -6.96 -2.43 2.59
C ASP A 70 -5.44 -2.20 2.47
N ALA A 71 -4.76 -2.05 3.61
CA ALA A 71 -3.30 -1.94 3.65
C ALA A 71 -2.61 -3.21 3.16
N GLU A 72 -3.09 -4.38 3.57
CA GLU A 72 -2.58 -5.67 3.10
C GLU A 72 -2.80 -5.86 1.60
N SER A 73 -4.01 -5.58 1.10
CA SER A 73 -4.36 -5.64 -0.32
C SER A 73 -3.44 -4.74 -1.16
N THR A 74 -3.23 -3.51 -0.73
CA THR A 74 -2.32 -2.56 -1.38
C THR A 74 -0.90 -3.11 -1.45
N GLN A 75 -0.42 -3.73 -0.36
CA GLN A 75 0.91 -4.32 -0.32
C GLN A 75 1.04 -5.50 -1.29
N LEU A 76 0.01 -6.35 -1.39
CA LEU A 76 -0.01 -7.48 -2.32
C LEU A 76 -0.02 -7.02 -3.78
N LEU A 77 -0.81 -5.98 -4.09
CA LEU A 77 -0.85 -5.38 -5.43
C LEU A 77 0.53 -4.84 -5.84
N LEU A 78 1.17 -4.03 -4.98
CA LEU A 78 2.50 -3.48 -5.26
C LEU A 78 3.55 -4.58 -5.48
N ARG A 79 3.49 -5.67 -4.70
CA ARG A 79 4.38 -6.82 -4.90
C ARG A 79 4.14 -7.49 -6.26
N SER A 80 2.88 -7.66 -6.64
CA SER A 80 2.49 -8.24 -7.92
C SER A 80 2.98 -7.37 -9.09
N GLU A 81 2.77 -6.06 -9.02
CA GLU A 81 3.22 -5.11 -10.06
C GLU A 81 4.74 -5.14 -10.21
N LEU A 82 5.49 -5.18 -9.11
CA LEU A 82 6.96 -5.28 -9.14
C LEU A 82 7.42 -6.60 -9.80
N GLU A 83 6.78 -7.71 -9.48
CA GLU A 83 7.08 -9.01 -10.09
C GLU A 83 6.80 -9.03 -11.59
N ILE A 84 5.68 -8.42 -12.02
CA ILE A 84 5.35 -8.28 -13.44
C ILE A 84 6.40 -7.43 -14.16
N ALA A 85 6.69 -6.23 -13.64
CA ALA A 85 7.68 -5.32 -14.23
C ALA A 85 9.07 -5.96 -14.31
N ARG A 86 9.47 -6.72 -13.30
CA ARG A 86 10.73 -7.47 -13.30
C ARG A 86 10.77 -8.52 -14.41
N ARG A 87 9.71 -9.31 -14.56
CA ARG A 87 9.62 -10.35 -15.61
C ARG A 87 9.64 -9.75 -17.01
N GLU A 88 8.97 -8.62 -17.20
CA GLU A 88 8.99 -7.87 -18.46
C GLU A 88 10.41 -7.38 -18.78
N TYR A 89 11.08 -6.75 -17.80
CA TYR A 89 12.47 -6.30 -17.95
C TYR A 89 13.41 -7.45 -18.32
N GLU A 90 13.34 -8.58 -17.60
CA GLU A 90 14.17 -9.75 -17.89
C GLU A 90 13.89 -10.32 -19.28
N THR A 91 12.63 -10.29 -19.72
CA THR A 91 12.24 -10.78 -21.05
C THR A 91 12.75 -9.88 -22.16
N GLN A 92 12.60 -8.56 -22.02
CA GLN A 92 13.14 -7.59 -22.97
C GLN A 92 14.67 -7.67 -23.05
N ARG A 93 15.34 -7.79 -21.89
CA ARG A 93 16.80 -7.97 -21.84
C ARG A 93 17.22 -9.24 -22.59
N ARG A 94 16.53 -10.36 -22.39
CA ARG A 94 16.81 -11.61 -23.13
C ARG A 94 16.59 -11.46 -24.63
N GLN A 95 15.54 -10.76 -25.07
CA GLN A 95 15.27 -10.50 -26.49
C GLN A 95 16.33 -9.62 -27.15
N VAL A 96 16.82 -8.61 -26.43
CA VAL A 96 17.93 -7.77 -26.85
C VAL A 96 19.19 -8.63 -27.02
N GLU A 97 19.60 -9.35 -25.97
CA GLU A 97 20.80 -10.21 -26.01
C GLU A 97 20.71 -11.28 -27.12
N SER A 98 19.54 -11.87 -27.34
CA SER A 98 19.31 -12.90 -28.36
C SER A 98 19.19 -12.34 -29.78
N SER A 99 18.83 -11.07 -29.95
CA SER A 99 18.79 -10.41 -31.27
C SER A 99 20.18 -9.93 -31.69
N PHE A 100 20.96 -9.37 -30.75
CA PHE A 100 22.30 -8.85 -31.07
C PHE A 100 23.35 -9.95 -31.34
N ARG A 101 23.20 -11.16 -30.79
CA ARG A 101 24.14 -12.28 -31.03
C ARG A 101 24.11 -12.81 -32.48
N PRO A 102 22.96 -13.22 -33.05
CA PRO A 102 22.87 -13.73 -34.41
C PRO A 102 23.28 -12.70 -35.46
N LEU A 103 22.93 -11.42 -35.27
CA LEU A 103 23.31 -10.32 -36.15
C LEU A 103 24.83 -10.16 -36.25
N ARG A 104 25.57 -10.36 -35.14
CA ARG A 104 27.04 -10.34 -35.16
C ARG A 104 27.65 -11.59 -35.77
N GLU A 105 27.08 -12.75 -35.54
CA GLU A 105 27.62 -14.03 -36.03
C GLU A 105 27.35 -14.27 -37.52
N GLN A 106 26.28 -13.71 -38.08
CA GLN A 106 25.90 -13.86 -39.48
C GLN A 106 26.50 -12.79 -40.41
N ALA A 107 26.94 -11.65 -39.88
CA ALA A 107 27.56 -10.58 -40.67
C ALA A 107 28.78 -11.03 -41.51
N PRO A 108 29.70 -11.89 -41.01
CA PRO A 108 30.80 -12.41 -41.83
C PRO A 108 30.30 -13.32 -42.96
N GLN A 109 29.29 -14.16 -42.69
CA GLN A 109 28.76 -15.11 -43.68
C GLN A 109 28.05 -14.40 -44.84
N ILE A 110 27.20 -13.42 -44.54
CA ILE A 110 26.52 -12.61 -45.56
C ILE A 110 27.55 -11.83 -46.40
N SER A 111 28.56 -11.22 -45.76
CA SER A 111 29.63 -10.52 -46.47
C SER A 111 30.43 -11.45 -47.40
N ASN A 112 30.69 -12.69 -46.98
CA ASN A 112 31.42 -13.67 -47.77
C ASN A 112 30.60 -14.15 -48.97
N ILE A 113 29.30 -14.42 -48.79
CA ILE A 113 28.39 -14.82 -49.86
C ILE A 113 28.25 -13.70 -50.89
N SER A 114 28.03 -12.45 -50.47
CA SER A 114 27.97 -11.31 -51.38
C SER A 114 29.28 -11.12 -52.15
N ARG A 115 30.45 -11.24 -51.50
CA ARG A 115 31.75 -11.15 -52.17
C ARG A 115 32.02 -12.31 -53.13
N ALA A 116 31.50 -13.50 -52.86
CA ALA A 116 31.58 -14.65 -53.78
C ALA A 116 30.73 -14.39 -55.03
N ALA A 117 29.47 -13.99 -54.86
CA ALA A 117 28.56 -13.67 -55.96
C ALA A 117 29.08 -12.52 -56.84
N TYR A 118 29.68 -11.46 -56.26
CA TYR A 118 30.32 -10.39 -57.02
C TYR A 118 31.54 -10.86 -57.82
N ARG A 119 32.30 -11.84 -57.31
CA ARG A 119 33.45 -12.42 -58.04
C ARG A 119 33.00 -13.29 -59.20
N GLU A 120 31.95 -14.09 -59.02
CA GLU A 120 31.35 -14.88 -60.10
C GLU A 120 30.72 -14.01 -61.18
N GLY A 121 29.93 -12.99 -60.80
CA GLY A 121 29.34 -12.04 -61.76
C GLY A 121 30.40 -11.28 -62.56
N ARG A 122 31.52 -10.92 -61.93
CA ARG A 122 32.65 -10.27 -62.62
C ARG A 122 33.38 -11.22 -63.59
N ASN A 123 33.49 -12.51 -63.25
CA ASN A 123 34.09 -13.49 -64.16
C ASN A 123 33.18 -13.80 -65.35
N ILE A 124 31.85 -13.84 -65.17
CA ILE A 124 30.88 -14.04 -66.26
C ILE A 124 30.85 -12.83 -67.20
N SER A 125 31.01 -11.61 -66.67
CA SER A 125 31.09 -10.38 -67.48
C SER A 125 32.46 -10.15 -68.13
N ALA A 126 33.48 -10.94 -67.80
CA ALA A 126 34.85 -10.83 -68.32
C ALA A 126 35.22 -11.93 -69.32
N SER A 127 34.25 -12.71 -69.80
CA SER A 127 34.40 -13.58 -70.98
C SER A 127 33.95 -12.81 -72.22
N PRO A 128 34.87 -12.23 -73.04
CA PRO A 128 34.53 -11.86 -74.39
C PRO A 128 34.42 -13.13 -75.25
N HIS A 129 33.56 -13.02 -76.25
CA HIS A 129 33.25 -13.99 -77.31
C HIS A 129 34.35 -14.99 -77.70
#